data_AF-A0A6N7INC9-F1
#
_entry.id   AF-A0A6N7INC9-F1
#
_cell.length_a   1.000
_cell.length_b   1.000
_cell.length_c   1.000
_cell.angle_alpha   90.00
_cell.angle_beta   90.00
_cell.angle_gamma   90.00
#
_symmetry.space_group_name_H-M   'P 1'
#
loop_
_entity.id
_entity.type
_entity.pdbx_description
1 polymer ?
#
loop_
_entity_poly.entity_id
_entity_poly.type
_entity_poly.pdbx_seq_one_letter_code
_entity_poly.pdbx_strand_id
1 'polypeptide(L)'
;MVNHKVTVFLKLHEGVSLPGAVRAEDVRRLGDVLKERHERVAAMMDLLQAEGFSCRAHRQAVILEGSRLEAYQVKELLQKHGFQPDEYEIKLEYTRQWGIM
;
A
#
# COMPACT_ATOMS: atom_id res chain seq x y z
N MET A 1 -13.77 -15.33 -19.03
CA MET A 1 -13.14 -14.99 -17.75
C MET A 1 -12.42 -13.67 -17.96
N VAL A 2 -12.83 -12.60 -17.27
CA VAL A 2 -12.14 -11.30 -17.39
C VAL A 2 -10.88 -11.41 -16.53
N ASN A 3 -9.71 -11.19 -17.11
CA ASN A 3 -8.47 -11.12 -16.32
C ASN A 3 -8.43 -9.74 -15.67
N HIS A 4 -8.59 -9.70 -14.34
CA HIS A 4 -8.37 -8.50 -13.55
C HIS A 4 -7.01 -8.56 -12.86
N LYS A 5 -6.44 -7.37 -12.63
CA LYS A 5 -5.23 -7.17 -11.85
C LYS A 5 -5.50 -6.10 -10.82
N VAL A 6 -5.24 -6.42 -9.57
CA VAL A 6 -5.27 -5.46 -8.45
C VAL A 6 -3.86 -5.05 -8.13
N THR A 7 -3.65 -3.75 -8.08
CA THR A 7 -2.38 -3.13 -7.69
C THR A 7 -2.62 -2.30 -6.44
N VAL A 8 -1.90 -2.60 -5.36
CA VAL A 8 -1.92 -1.87 -4.10
C VAL A 8 -0.63 -1.07 -3.96
N PHE A 9 -0.74 0.23 -3.71
CA PHE A 9 0.39 1.11 -3.44
C PHE A 9 0.44 1.43 -1.95
N LEU A 10 1.53 1.06 -1.30
CA LEU A 10 1.82 1.35 0.09
C LEU A 10 2.93 2.41 0.14
N LYS A 11 2.58 3.66 0.45
CA LYS A 11 3.56 4.75 0.50
C LYS A 11 4.37 4.68 1.80
N LEU A 12 5.68 4.84 1.72
CA LEU A 12 6.60 4.76 2.86
C LEU A 12 6.75 6.10 3.58
N HIS A 13 6.76 7.21 2.85
CA HIS A 13 6.89 8.57 3.41
C HIS A 13 5.95 9.55 2.70
N GLU A 14 4.76 9.80 3.24
CA GLU A 14 3.79 10.75 2.70
C GLU A 14 3.31 11.64 3.83
N GLY A 15 3.21 12.95 3.56
CA GLY A 15 2.66 13.93 4.49
C GLY A 15 3.59 14.34 5.64
N VAL A 16 4.82 13.80 5.71
CA VAL A 16 5.71 14.09 6.83
C VAL A 16 6.69 15.20 6.48
N SER A 17 6.52 16.35 7.13
CA SER A 17 7.38 17.53 6.99
C SER A 17 7.78 18.03 8.38
N LEU A 18 9.04 18.45 8.52
CA LEU A 18 9.47 19.15 9.72
C LEU A 18 9.01 20.62 9.65
N PRO A 19 8.68 21.25 10.79
CA PRO A 19 8.38 22.68 10.85
C PRO A 19 9.64 23.51 10.56
N GLY A 20 9.49 24.80 10.26
CA GLY A 20 10.61 25.66 9.83
C GLY A 20 11.75 25.77 10.84
N ALA A 21 11.46 25.96 12.14
CA ALA A 21 12.45 25.85 13.21
C ALA A 21 12.44 24.41 13.74
N VAL A 22 13.56 23.69 13.59
CA VAL A 22 13.69 22.27 13.95
C VAL A 22 14.62 22.10 15.14
N ARG A 23 14.19 21.35 16.15
CA ARG A 23 15.03 20.87 17.25
C ARG A 23 15.41 19.41 17.03
N ALA A 24 16.46 18.93 17.70
CA ALA A 24 16.86 17.53 17.63
C ALA A 24 15.73 16.57 18.06
N GLU A 25 14.89 17.00 19.01
CA GLU A 25 13.72 16.24 19.46
C GLU A 25 12.68 16.02 18.36
N ASP A 26 12.49 16.98 17.45
CA ASP A 26 11.54 16.87 16.35
C ASP A 26 11.99 15.81 15.33
N VAL A 27 13.30 15.72 15.08
CA VAL A 27 13.89 14.68 14.21
C VAL A 27 13.73 13.30 14.84
N ARG A 28 13.88 13.17 16.16
CA ARG A 28 13.67 11.88 16.85
C ARG A 28 12.20 11.45 16.77
N ARG A 29 11.27 12.36 17.07
CA ARG A 29 9.83 12.09 16.96
C ARG A 29 9.42 11.70 15.54
N LEU A 30 10.00 12.38 14.54
CA LEU A 30 9.84 12.01 13.14
C LEU A 30 10.29 10.57 12.88
N GLY A 31 11.45 10.18 13.41
CA GLY A 31 11.96 8.81 13.33
C GLY A 31 10.98 7.79 13.92
N ASP A 32 10.37 8.09 15.06
CA ASP A 32 9.38 7.20 15.71
C ASP A 32 8.12 7.04 14.85
N VAL A 33 7.57 8.15 14.32
CA VAL A 33 6.41 8.13 13.42
C VAL A 33 6.71 7.33 12.15
N LEU A 34 7.89 7.55 11.57
CA LEU A 34 8.32 6.79 10.40
C LEU A 34 8.43 5.31 10.75
N LYS A 35 9.06 4.95 11.87
CA LYS A 35 9.17 3.55 12.29
C LYS A 35 7.81 2.88 12.39
N GLU A 36 6.85 3.49 13.10
CA GLU A 36 5.49 2.96 13.22
C GLU A 36 4.85 2.76 11.84
N ARG A 37 5.02 3.71 10.93
CA ARG A 37 4.50 3.58 9.56
C ARG A 37 5.13 2.43 8.79
N HIS A 38 6.45 2.23 8.89
CA HIS A 38 7.11 1.10 8.23
C HIS A 38 6.61 -0.24 8.76
N GLU A 39 6.37 -0.36 10.07
CA GLU A 39 5.78 -1.57 10.67
C GLU A 39 4.37 -1.82 10.12
N ARG A 40 3.54 -0.79 9.98
CA ARG A 40 2.20 -0.92 9.38
C ARG A 40 2.26 -1.34 7.91
N VAL A 41 3.20 -0.79 7.14
CA VAL A 41 3.43 -1.21 5.74
C VAL A 41 3.87 -2.67 5.66
N ALA A 42 4.82 -3.10 6.51
CA ALA A 42 5.26 -4.48 6.57
C ALA A 42 4.10 -5.44 6.91
N ALA A 43 3.26 -5.09 7.88
CA ALA A 43 2.08 -5.88 8.22
C ALA A 43 1.07 -5.99 7.07
N MET A 44 0.84 -4.91 6.30
CA MET A 44 0.02 -4.97 5.09
C MET A 44 0.65 -5.87 4.02
N MET A 45 1.97 -5.83 3.87
CA MET A 45 2.68 -6.71 2.95
C MET A 45 2.52 -8.18 3.32
N ASP A 46 2.61 -8.53 4.60
CA ASP A 46 2.44 -9.92 5.06
C ASP A 46 1.05 -10.46 4.75
N LEU A 47 0.00 -9.66 5.02
CA LEU A 47 -1.38 -10.04 4.72
C LEU A 47 -1.62 -10.26 3.23
N LEU A 48 -1.15 -9.32 2.39
CA LEU A 48 -1.38 -9.40 0.95
C LEU A 48 -0.54 -10.51 0.30
N GLN A 49 0.69 -10.75 0.78
CA GLN A 49 1.50 -11.88 0.32
C GLN A 49 0.87 -13.23 0.69
N ALA A 50 0.24 -13.35 1.86
CA ALA A 50 -0.52 -14.55 2.23
C ALA A 50 -1.70 -14.82 1.26
N GLU A 51 -2.23 -13.77 0.64
CA GLU A 51 -3.25 -13.85 -0.42
C GLU A 51 -2.65 -14.02 -1.82
N GLY A 52 -1.33 -14.19 -1.94
CA GLY A 52 -0.64 -14.46 -3.20
C GLY A 52 -0.28 -13.22 -4.00
N PHE A 53 -0.29 -12.02 -3.38
CA PHE A 53 0.23 -10.83 -4.04
C PHE A 53 1.75 -10.86 -4.11
N SER A 54 2.29 -10.44 -5.25
CA SER A 54 3.73 -10.24 -5.46
C SER A 54 4.12 -8.81 -5.10
N CYS A 55 5.28 -8.62 -4.45
CA CYS A 55 5.76 -7.31 -4.01
C CYS A 55 6.91 -6.81 -4.90
N ARG A 56 6.93 -5.50 -5.17
CA ARG A 56 8.10 -4.80 -5.73
C ARG A 56 8.31 -3.44 -5.09
N ALA A 57 9.56 -3.02 -5.00
CA ALA A 57 9.91 -1.68 -4.54
C ALA A 57 9.70 -0.64 -5.64
N HIS A 58 9.25 0.56 -5.26
CA HIS A 58 9.12 1.70 -6.18
C HIS A 58 9.39 3.03 -5.45
N ARG A 59 10.60 3.60 -5.62
CA ARG A 59 11.07 4.88 -5.05
C ARG A 59 10.69 5.15 -3.59
N GLN A 60 9.44 5.58 -3.34
CA GLN A 60 8.91 5.95 -2.02
C GLN A 60 7.69 5.11 -1.62
N ALA A 61 7.48 3.96 -2.27
CA ALA A 61 6.37 3.07 -2.05
C ALA A 61 6.76 1.60 -2.27
N VAL A 62 5.96 0.70 -1.71
CA VAL A 62 5.91 -0.71 -2.08
C VAL A 62 4.67 -0.91 -2.93
N ILE A 63 4.82 -1.59 -4.07
CA ILE A 63 3.71 -1.94 -4.95
C ILE A 63 3.47 -3.44 -4.83
N LEU A 64 2.22 -3.80 -4.56
CA LEU A 64 1.78 -5.20 -4.50
C LEU A 64 0.81 -5.46 -5.64
N GLU A 65 1.04 -6.53 -6.39
CA GLU A 65 0.22 -6.89 -7.55
C GLU A 65 -0.29 -8.33 -7.41
N GLY A 66 -1.59 -8.52 -7.60
CA GLY A 66 -2.26 -9.81 -7.51
C GLY A 66 -3.57 -9.85 -8.29
N SER A 67 -4.08 -11.04 -8.55
CA SER A 67 -5.35 -11.26 -9.26
C SER A 67 -6.31 -12.19 -8.51
N ARG A 68 -5.93 -12.67 -7.32
CA ARG A 68 -6.76 -13.57 -6.51
C ARG A 68 -7.95 -12.86 -5.89
N LEU A 69 -7.74 -11.62 -5.44
CA LEU A 69 -8.76 -10.79 -4.82
C LEU A 69 -9.18 -9.66 -5.74
N GLU A 70 -10.44 -9.25 -5.63
CA GLU A 70 -10.96 -8.02 -6.21
C GLU A 70 -10.62 -6.81 -5.32
N ALA A 71 -10.65 -5.61 -5.90
CA ALA A 71 -10.28 -4.38 -5.18
C ALA A 71 -11.11 -4.16 -3.89
N TYR A 72 -12.39 -4.51 -3.89
CA TYR A 72 -13.24 -4.39 -2.69
C TYR A 72 -12.83 -5.39 -1.60
N GLN A 73 -12.43 -6.61 -1.98
CA GLN A 73 -12.00 -7.64 -1.04
C GLN A 73 -10.68 -7.27 -0.38
N VAL A 74 -9.76 -6.68 -1.15
CA VAL A 74 -8.51 -6.11 -0.61
C VAL A 74 -8.81 -5.01 0.41
N LYS A 75 -9.74 -4.11 0.09
CA LYS A 75 -10.15 -3.05 1.02
C LYS A 75 -10.75 -3.61 2.31
N GLU A 76 -11.66 -4.58 2.22
CA GLU A 76 -12.27 -5.23 3.38
C GLU A 76 -11.24 -5.97 4.25
N LEU A 77 -10.31 -6.69 3.61
CA LEU A 77 -9.22 -7.39 4.29
C LEU A 77 -8.38 -6.40 5.11
N LEU A 78 -7.94 -5.30 4.50
CA LEU A 78 -7.11 -4.31 5.18
C LEU A 78 -7.88 -3.59 6.30
N GLN A 79 -9.14 -3.20 6.07
CA GLN A 79 -9.96 -2.56 7.09
C GLN A 79 -10.25 -3.47 8.30
N LYS A 80 -10.49 -4.76 8.05
CA LYS A 80 -10.71 -5.76 9.11
C LYS A 80 -9.50 -5.89 10.04
N HIS A 81 -8.29 -5.62 9.53
CA HIS A 81 -7.05 -5.63 10.28
C HIS A 81 -6.67 -4.24 10.84
N GLY A 82 -7.55 -3.24 10.74
CA GLY A 82 -7.36 -1.92 11.34
C GLY A 82 -6.52 -0.95 10.52
N PHE A 83 -6.30 -1.24 9.23
CA PHE A 83 -5.67 -0.30 8.30
C PHE A 83 -6.68 0.72 7.79
N GLN A 84 -6.27 1.99 7.77
CA GLN A 84 -7.08 3.11 7.33
C GLN A 84 -6.94 3.31 5.81
N PRO A 85 -8.00 3.75 5.11
CA PRO A 85 -7.98 3.93 3.65
C PRO A 85 -6.99 4.97 3.13
N ASP A 86 -6.47 5.86 3.98
CA ASP A 86 -5.45 6.86 3.64
C ASP A 86 -4.02 6.30 3.67
N GLU A 87 -3.84 5.10 4.21
CA GLU A 87 -2.53 4.43 4.30
C GLU A 87 -2.14 3.69 3.00
N TYR A 88 -3.11 3.46 2.11
CA TYR A 88 -2.91 2.69 0.90
C TYR A 88 -3.78 3.19 -0.26
N GLU A 89 -3.35 2.93 -1.49
CA GLU A 89 -4.13 3.19 -2.70
C GLU A 89 -4.34 1.89 -3.47
N ILE A 90 -5.59 1.59 -3.87
CA ILE A 90 -5.93 0.38 -4.63
C ILE A 90 -6.32 0.78 -6.05
N LYS A 91 -5.68 0.18 -7.04
CA LYS A 91 -6.02 0.29 -8.46
C LYS A 91 -6.48 -1.05 -9.00
N LEU A 92 -7.53 -1.03 -9.81
CA LEU A 92 -8.09 -2.20 -10.48
C LEU A 92 -7.95 -2.02 -11.99
N GLU A 93 -7.24 -2.93 -12.62
CA GLU A 93 -7.05 -2.96 -14.07
C GLU A 93 -7.79 -4.17 -14.64
N TYR A 94 -8.78 -3.92 -15.49
CA TYR A 94 -9.47 -4.99 -16.22
C TYR A 94 -8.86 -5.12 -17.61
N THR A 95 -8.27 -6.28 -17.91
CA THR A 95 -7.83 -6.57 -19.26
C THR A 95 -9.04 -6.99 -20.07
N ARG A 96 -9.63 -6.04 -20.82
CA ARG A 96 -10.65 -6.36 -21.83
C ARG A 96 -9.94 -6.87 -23.07
N GLN A 97 -10.14 -8.14 -23.41
CA GLN A 97 -9.84 -8.64 -24.75
C GLN A 97 -10.86 -8.02 -25.71
N TRP A 98 -10.55 -6.84 -26.25
CA TRP A 98 -11.21 -6.41 -27.47
C TRP A 98 -10.71 -7.36 -28.56
N GLY A 99 -11.58 -8.27 -29.00
CA GLY A 99 -11.33 -9.06 -30.19
C GLY A 99 -10.91 -8.13 -31.31
N ILE A 100 -9.73 -8.39 -31.86
CA ILE A 100 -9.29 -7.84 -33.14
C ILE A 100 -10.43 -8.09 -34.12
N MET A 101 -10.94 -7.02 -34.71
CA MET A 101 -11.89 -7.08 -35.82
C MET A 101 -11.12 -7.18 -37.12
#